data_AF-A0A3C1BBX0-F1
#
_entry.id   AF-A0A3C1BBX0-F1
#
_cell.length_a   1.000
_cell.length_b   1.000
_cell.length_c   1.000
_cell.angle_alpha   90.00
_cell.angle_beta   90.00
_cell.angle_gamma   90.00
#
_symmetry.space_group_name_H-M   'P 1'
#
loop_
_entity.id
_entity.type
_entity.pdbx_description
1 polymer ?
#
loop_
_entity_poly.entity_id
_entity_poly.type
_entity_poly.pdbx_seq_one_letter_code
_entity_poly.pdbx_strand_id
1 'polypeptide(L)'
;QLLNNVLDPKTREMLQKLQELLEQEQKEGARDQLSKMQMDNKSLKKELDRMLQLYKKLEFEQKLNQSVDQLNQLSQEQQKLAGQAKQPGANQQGLQKDQQKLNNDFQDVKKSLDDLEKTNNQAEHKQDFENPKQQEQSIDQQMQQSSDELQKGNNSKASQSQQQASKEMKEMAEKMKQKEEEGESQENMVDARQLRELLKTLINSSFEQERVMQTLKNTSPADPNYITLAQNQKNIKDNLKTAEDSLYALSRRIPQIQSTVNQEVSGINDHIDQALVELGERRTPEATRDQQYAMTSMNNLALMLSEALDQLQNAMNKGKSGKGKGKHLSVSQLAKMQEQLNQNMQKAREQMQQQGNPGKSSGGNNGDISEQLAKLA
;
A
#
# COMPACT_ATOMS: atom_id res chain seq x y z
N GLN A 1 8.27 -28.26 -1.39
CA GLN A 1 6.98 -28.83 -1.85
C GLN A 1 5.80 -28.63 -0.87
N LEU A 2 6.02 -28.33 0.42
CA LEU A 2 4.94 -27.93 1.35
C LEU A 2 4.50 -26.46 1.24
N LEU A 3 5.30 -25.60 0.59
CA LEU A 3 4.95 -24.20 0.28
C LEU A 3 3.86 -24.06 -0.80
N ASN A 4 3.62 -25.09 -1.62
CA ASN A 4 2.78 -24.99 -2.82
C ASN A 4 1.27 -25.14 -2.57
N ASN A 5 0.84 -25.54 -1.38
CA ASN A 5 -0.58 -25.77 -1.07
C ASN A 5 -1.17 -24.76 -0.07
N VAL A 6 -0.37 -23.82 0.44
CA VAL A 6 -0.80 -22.79 1.40
C VAL A 6 -0.75 -21.38 0.81
N LEU A 7 0.02 -21.20 -0.26
CA LEU A 7 0.17 -19.91 -0.93
C LEU A 7 -0.88 -19.76 -2.04
N ASP A 8 -1.71 -18.72 -1.91
CA ASP A 8 -2.66 -18.33 -2.94
C ASP A 8 -1.91 -18.08 -4.28
N PRO A 9 -2.56 -18.29 -5.43
CA PRO A 9 -1.98 -18.10 -6.76
C PRO A 9 -1.18 -16.80 -6.94
N LYS A 10 -1.59 -15.70 -6.27
CA LYS A 10 -0.92 -14.39 -6.36
C LYS A 10 0.35 -14.28 -5.56
N THR A 11 0.40 -14.90 -4.39
CA THR A 11 1.65 -15.01 -3.63
C THR A 11 2.70 -15.78 -4.45
N ARG A 12 2.27 -16.74 -5.26
CA ARG A 12 3.12 -17.49 -6.19
C ARG A 12 3.63 -16.62 -7.35
N GLU A 13 2.77 -15.79 -7.93
CA GLU A 13 3.13 -14.86 -9.01
C GLU A 13 4.12 -13.78 -8.53
N MET A 14 3.97 -13.30 -7.30
CA MET A 14 4.89 -12.35 -6.66
C MET A 14 6.27 -12.97 -6.38
N LEU A 15 6.29 -14.24 -5.93
CA LEU A 15 7.53 -15.02 -5.78
C LEU A 15 8.18 -15.36 -7.13
N GLN A 16 7.38 -15.59 -8.17
CA GLN A 16 7.88 -15.77 -9.54
C GLN A 16 8.55 -14.51 -10.07
N LYS A 17 7.95 -13.33 -9.86
CA LYS A 17 8.59 -12.04 -10.19
C LYS A 17 9.88 -11.81 -9.41
N LEU A 18 9.93 -12.21 -8.13
CA LEU A 18 11.15 -12.17 -7.33
C LEU A 18 12.23 -13.10 -7.92
N GLN A 19 11.84 -14.28 -8.41
CA GLN A 19 12.75 -15.25 -9.02
C GLN A 19 13.25 -14.80 -10.41
N GLU A 20 12.38 -14.21 -11.23
CA GLU A 20 12.73 -13.66 -12.55
C GLU A 20 13.68 -12.44 -12.44
N LEU A 21 13.48 -11.59 -11.43
CA LEU A 21 14.37 -10.44 -11.16
C LEU A 21 15.76 -10.89 -10.69
N LEU A 22 15.87 -12.02 -9.99
CA LEU A 22 17.15 -12.63 -9.60
C LEU A 22 17.88 -13.30 -10.78
N GLU A 23 17.14 -13.73 -11.81
CA GLU A 23 17.70 -14.40 -12.99
C GLU A 23 18.13 -13.42 -14.11
N GLN A 24 17.62 -12.18 -14.13
CA GLN A 24 17.94 -11.18 -15.16
C GLN A 24 19.30 -10.46 -14.99
N GLU A 25 20.06 -10.70 -13.91
CA GLU A 25 21.32 -10.01 -13.60
C GLU A 25 22.58 -10.49 -14.37
N GLN A 26 22.46 -11.34 -15.40
CA GLN A 26 23.63 -11.96 -16.07
C GLN A 26 23.83 -11.63 -17.57
N LYS A 27 23.81 -10.38 -18.02
CA LYS A 27 24.32 -10.04 -19.39
C LYS A 27 25.09 -8.72 -19.49
N GLU A 28 26.30 -8.80 -20.06
CA GLU A 28 27.38 -7.81 -20.10
C GLU A 28 27.25 -6.68 -21.17
N GLY A 29 27.84 -5.52 -20.88
CA GLY A 29 28.08 -4.36 -21.78
C GLY A 29 28.78 -3.17 -21.09
N ALA A 30 30.11 -3.24 -20.94
CA ALA A 30 30.95 -2.49 -20.01
C ALA A 30 30.91 -0.94 -19.98
N ARG A 31 31.19 -0.43 -18.76
CA ARG A 31 31.53 0.95 -18.29
C ARG A 31 30.39 1.98 -18.14
N ASP A 32 29.52 2.21 -19.11
CA ASP A 32 28.31 3.04 -18.86
C ASP A 32 27.24 2.28 -18.05
N GLN A 33 27.26 0.95 -18.14
CA GLN A 33 26.44 0.07 -17.31
C GLN A 33 26.87 0.00 -15.85
N LEU A 34 28.08 0.44 -15.47
CA LEU A 34 28.55 0.36 -14.08
C LEU A 34 27.92 1.44 -13.18
N SER A 35 27.76 2.68 -13.67
CA SER A 35 26.99 3.70 -12.95
C SER A 35 25.49 3.38 -12.93
N LYS A 36 24.95 2.82 -14.03
CA LYS A 36 23.56 2.32 -14.07
C LYS A 36 23.35 1.13 -13.14
N MET A 37 24.26 0.16 -13.07
CA MET A 37 24.20 -0.96 -12.11
C MET A 37 24.25 -0.52 -10.65
N GLN A 38 24.98 0.54 -10.31
CA GLN A 38 24.99 1.08 -8.95
C GLN A 38 23.67 1.81 -8.60
N MET A 39 23.07 2.51 -9.56
CA MET A 39 21.73 3.10 -9.41
C MET A 39 20.62 2.04 -9.38
N ASP A 40 20.72 1.02 -10.23
CA ASP A 40 19.83 -0.15 -10.28
C ASP A 40 19.92 -0.96 -9.00
N ASN A 41 21.11 -1.14 -8.41
CA ASN A 41 21.24 -1.83 -7.10
C ASN A 41 20.56 -1.06 -5.96
N LYS A 42 20.64 0.27 -5.94
CA LYS A 42 19.98 1.08 -4.92
C LYS A 42 18.47 1.13 -5.12
N SER A 43 18.02 1.19 -6.38
CA SER A 43 16.62 1.09 -6.76
C SER A 43 16.05 -0.29 -6.40
N LEU A 44 16.71 -1.36 -6.82
CA LEU A 44 16.36 -2.75 -6.54
C LEU A 44 16.29 -3.04 -5.04
N LYS A 45 17.29 -2.58 -4.26
CA LYS A 45 17.24 -2.71 -2.80
C LYS A 45 15.99 -2.05 -2.21
N LYS A 46 15.67 -0.83 -2.66
CA LYS A 46 14.43 -0.14 -2.24
C LYS A 46 13.19 -0.91 -2.67
N GLU A 47 13.19 -1.56 -3.84
CA GLU A 47 12.09 -2.41 -4.32
C GLU A 47 11.92 -3.70 -3.50
N LEU A 48 13.02 -4.33 -3.09
CA LEU A 48 13.02 -5.52 -2.25
C LEU A 48 12.54 -5.22 -0.83
N ASP A 49 13.06 -4.15 -0.22
CA ASP A 49 12.61 -3.67 1.10
C ASP A 49 11.09 -3.38 1.06
N ARG A 50 10.61 -2.80 -0.05
CA ARG A 50 9.20 -2.49 -0.30
C ARG A 50 8.32 -3.74 -0.41
N MET A 51 8.75 -4.74 -1.19
CA MET A 51 8.02 -6.01 -1.30
C MET A 51 7.94 -6.73 0.04
N LEU A 52 9.03 -6.69 0.82
CA LEU A 52 9.06 -7.28 2.16
C LEU A 52 8.07 -6.61 3.11
N GLN A 53 7.96 -5.28 3.09
CA GLN A 53 6.98 -4.55 3.92
C GLN A 53 5.54 -4.87 3.52
N LEU A 54 5.25 -4.93 2.22
CA LEU A 54 3.93 -5.33 1.73
C LEU A 54 3.57 -6.76 2.15
N TYR A 55 4.52 -7.68 2.02
CA TYR A 55 4.33 -9.07 2.46
C TYR A 55 4.00 -9.15 3.95
N LYS A 56 4.74 -8.41 4.81
CA LYS A 56 4.46 -8.36 6.26
C LYS A 56 3.07 -7.81 6.56
N LYS A 57 2.64 -6.76 5.85
CA LYS A 57 1.29 -6.19 6.00
C LYS A 57 0.21 -7.21 5.63
N LEU A 58 0.35 -7.87 4.47
CA LEU A 58 -0.58 -8.90 4.02
C LEU A 58 -0.61 -10.11 4.95
N GLU A 59 0.53 -10.54 5.47
CA GLU A 59 0.62 -11.64 6.43
C GLU A 59 -0.13 -11.29 7.73
N PHE A 60 0.04 -10.06 8.22
CA PHE A 60 -0.67 -9.54 9.39
C PHE A 60 -2.19 -9.52 9.16
N GLU A 61 -2.65 -8.90 8.06
CA GLU A 61 -4.06 -8.83 7.68
C GLU A 61 -4.67 -10.23 7.52
N GLN A 62 -3.93 -11.16 6.90
CA GLN A 62 -4.39 -12.54 6.73
C GLN A 62 -4.57 -13.24 8.08
N LYS A 63 -3.60 -13.13 8.99
CA LYS A 63 -3.66 -13.74 10.33
C LYS A 63 -4.77 -13.12 11.18
N LEU A 64 -4.98 -11.81 11.08
CA LEU A 64 -6.07 -11.11 11.75
C LEU A 64 -7.43 -11.63 11.25
N ASN A 65 -7.62 -11.68 9.94
CA ASN A 65 -8.84 -12.20 9.32
C ASN A 65 -9.10 -13.67 9.68
N GLN A 66 -8.06 -14.51 9.69
CA GLN A 66 -8.16 -15.90 10.15
C GLN A 66 -8.63 -15.99 11.61
N SER A 67 -8.10 -15.14 12.49
CA SER A 67 -8.51 -15.09 13.91
C SER A 67 -9.97 -14.65 14.05
N VAL A 68 -10.41 -13.67 13.27
CA VAL A 68 -11.81 -13.21 13.22
C VAL A 68 -12.74 -14.31 12.69
N ASP A 69 -12.36 -15.02 11.64
CA ASP A 69 -13.13 -16.13 11.09
C ASP A 69 -13.23 -17.30 12.08
N GLN A 70 -12.13 -17.64 12.75
CA GLN A 70 -12.11 -18.66 13.81
C GLN A 70 -13.00 -18.27 14.98
N LEU A 71 -12.98 -17.02 15.46
CA LEU A 71 -13.89 -16.53 16.50
C LEU A 71 -15.36 -16.68 16.08
N ASN A 72 -15.69 -16.35 14.83
CA ASN A 72 -17.05 -16.52 14.30
C ASN A 72 -17.46 -17.99 14.22
N GLN A 73 -16.55 -18.88 13.80
CA GLN A 73 -16.80 -20.33 13.77
C GLN A 73 -17.00 -20.88 15.19
N LEU A 74 -16.12 -20.56 16.13
CA LEU A 74 -16.23 -20.96 17.54
C LEU A 74 -17.51 -20.44 18.17
N SER A 75 -17.90 -19.20 17.87
CA SER A 75 -19.18 -18.64 18.30
C SER A 75 -20.36 -19.49 17.84
N GLN A 76 -20.38 -19.89 16.56
CA GLN A 76 -21.45 -20.74 16.00
C GLN A 76 -21.44 -22.15 16.59
N GLU A 77 -20.26 -22.75 16.78
CA GLU A 77 -20.13 -24.07 17.38
C GLU A 77 -20.55 -24.07 18.86
N GLN A 78 -20.19 -23.03 19.62
CA GLN A 78 -20.66 -22.83 20.99
C GLN A 78 -22.18 -22.69 21.07
N GLN A 79 -22.79 -21.91 20.16
CA GLN A 79 -24.24 -21.77 20.10
C GLN A 79 -24.94 -23.09 19.77
N LYS A 80 -24.35 -23.90 18.89
CA LYS A 80 -24.86 -25.23 18.53
C LYS A 80 -24.75 -26.20 19.71
N LEU A 81 -23.60 -26.21 20.40
CA LEU A 81 -23.38 -27.05 21.58
C LEU A 81 -24.34 -26.69 22.71
N ALA A 82 -24.61 -25.40 22.92
CA ALA A 82 -25.64 -24.92 23.84
C ALA A 82 -27.05 -25.45 23.50
N GLY A 83 -27.38 -25.52 22.20
CA GLY A 83 -28.64 -26.09 21.73
C GLY A 83 -28.73 -27.60 21.98
N GLN A 84 -27.63 -28.32 21.80
CA GLN A 84 -27.54 -29.76 22.05
C GLN A 84 -27.64 -30.08 23.55
N ALA A 85 -26.99 -29.31 24.42
CA ALA A 85 -27.07 -29.48 25.87
C ALA A 85 -28.50 -29.34 26.42
N LYS A 86 -29.35 -28.55 25.76
CA LYS A 86 -30.77 -28.38 26.14
C LYS A 86 -31.67 -29.54 25.68
N GLN A 87 -31.21 -30.44 24.82
CA GLN A 87 -32.02 -31.54 24.32
C GLN A 87 -32.24 -32.62 25.40
N PRO A 88 -33.45 -33.22 25.48
CA PRO A 88 -33.67 -34.39 26.32
C PRO A 88 -32.77 -35.57 25.88
N GLY A 89 -32.09 -36.20 26.84
CA GLY A 89 -31.20 -37.34 26.55
C GLY A 89 -29.88 -36.97 25.88
N ALA A 90 -29.43 -35.72 26.00
CA ALA A 90 -28.15 -35.29 25.45
C ALA A 90 -26.98 -36.17 25.93
N ASN A 91 -26.09 -36.54 25.00
CA ASN A 91 -24.93 -37.38 25.30
C ASN A 91 -23.86 -36.58 26.04
N GLN A 92 -23.76 -36.80 27.36
CA GLN A 92 -22.86 -36.04 28.23
C GLN A 92 -21.39 -36.15 27.84
N GLN A 93 -20.92 -37.34 27.48
CA GLN A 93 -19.53 -37.55 27.07
C GLN A 93 -19.22 -36.84 25.74
N GLY A 94 -20.19 -36.82 24.82
CA GLY A 94 -20.09 -36.06 23.57
C GLY A 94 -19.96 -34.56 23.83
N LEU A 95 -20.85 -34.01 24.66
CA LEU A 95 -20.85 -32.58 25.00
C LEU A 95 -19.53 -32.14 25.65
N GLN A 96 -18.99 -32.94 26.57
CA GLN A 96 -17.71 -32.64 27.22
C GLN A 96 -16.54 -32.66 26.23
N LYS A 97 -16.53 -33.65 25.32
CA LYS A 97 -15.49 -33.76 24.28
C LYS A 97 -15.54 -32.58 23.31
N ASP A 98 -16.74 -32.22 22.87
CA ASP A 98 -16.94 -31.08 21.97
C ASP A 98 -16.56 -29.76 22.66
N GLN A 99 -16.94 -29.57 23.93
CA GLN A 99 -16.52 -28.40 24.71
C GLN A 99 -14.99 -28.33 24.86
N GLN A 100 -14.34 -29.47 25.13
CA GLN A 100 -12.88 -29.52 25.24
C GLN A 100 -12.19 -29.16 23.93
N LYS A 101 -12.72 -29.62 22.78
CA LYS A 101 -12.22 -29.21 21.47
C LYS A 101 -12.34 -27.70 21.29
N LEU A 102 -13.51 -27.11 21.60
CA LEU A 102 -13.73 -25.67 21.50
C LEU A 102 -12.74 -24.89 22.38
N ASN A 103 -12.49 -25.36 23.61
CA ASN A 103 -11.52 -24.73 24.52
C ASN A 103 -10.11 -24.70 23.91
N ASN A 104 -9.68 -25.81 23.28
CA ASN A 104 -8.37 -25.90 22.63
C ASN A 104 -8.29 -24.97 21.42
N ASP A 105 -9.30 -24.99 20.56
CA ASP A 105 -9.36 -24.14 19.36
C ASP A 105 -9.33 -22.65 19.76
N PHE A 106 -9.98 -22.27 20.87
CA PHE A 106 -9.92 -20.91 21.41
C PHE A 106 -8.52 -20.54 21.97
N GLN A 107 -7.79 -21.48 22.57
CA GLN A 107 -6.40 -21.21 22.97
C GLN A 107 -5.51 -20.92 21.76
N ASP A 108 -5.77 -21.56 20.61
CA ASP A 108 -5.01 -21.29 19.39
C ASP A 108 -5.33 -19.91 18.81
N VAL A 109 -6.58 -19.46 18.93
CA VAL A 109 -6.96 -18.06 18.62
C VAL A 109 -6.19 -17.08 19.51
N LYS A 110 -6.17 -17.28 20.84
CA LYS A 110 -5.43 -16.42 21.78
C LYS A 110 -3.93 -16.34 21.44
N LYS A 111 -3.30 -17.48 21.14
CA LYS A 111 -1.89 -17.49 20.69
C LYS A 111 -1.69 -16.69 19.41
N SER A 112 -2.64 -16.81 18.46
CA SER A 112 -2.57 -16.11 17.18
C SER A 112 -2.69 -14.60 17.36
N LEU A 113 -3.55 -14.13 18.28
CA LEU A 113 -3.67 -12.72 18.66
C LEU A 113 -2.43 -12.19 19.38
N ASP A 114 -1.79 -13.01 20.22
CA ASP A 114 -0.54 -12.65 20.92
C ASP A 114 0.62 -12.53 19.94
N ASP A 115 0.69 -13.43 18.97
CA ASP A 115 1.72 -13.39 17.96
C ASP A 115 1.50 -12.23 16.99
N LEU A 116 0.25 -11.90 16.64
CA LEU A 116 -0.09 -10.68 15.92
C LEU A 116 0.40 -9.43 16.65
N GLU A 117 0.16 -9.32 17.96
CA GLU A 117 0.62 -8.19 18.77
C GLU A 117 2.16 -8.08 18.82
N LYS A 118 2.86 -9.22 18.97
CA LYS A 118 4.33 -9.24 18.94
C LYS A 118 4.88 -8.83 17.57
N THR A 119 4.34 -9.39 16.50
CA THR A 119 4.75 -9.05 15.12
C THR A 119 4.49 -7.58 14.83
N ASN A 120 3.33 -7.05 15.24
CA ASN A 120 3.00 -5.64 15.09
C ASN A 120 3.99 -4.73 15.85
N ASN A 121 4.36 -5.10 17.07
CA ASN A 121 5.32 -4.35 17.87
C ASN A 121 6.75 -4.34 17.31
N GLN A 122 7.11 -5.36 16.52
CA GLN A 122 8.39 -5.49 15.83
C GLN A 122 8.40 -4.87 14.43
N ALA A 123 7.22 -4.50 13.91
CA ALA A 123 7.11 -3.89 12.58
C ALA A 123 7.67 -2.46 12.58
N GLU A 124 8.34 -2.07 11.49
CA GLU A 124 8.80 -0.68 11.29
C GLU A 124 7.62 0.30 11.26
N HIS A 125 6.49 -0.16 10.72
CA HIS A 125 5.22 0.56 10.69
C HIS A 125 4.18 -0.22 11.48
N LYS A 126 3.92 0.22 12.72
CA LYS A 126 2.92 -0.39 13.58
C LYS A 126 1.52 -0.12 13.02
N GLN A 127 0.75 -1.19 12.88
CA GLN A 127 -0.69 -1.14 12.67
C GLN A 127 -1.38 -0.71 13.98
N ASP A 128 -2.53 -0.06 13.89
CA ASP A 128 -3.36 0.27 15.06
C ASP A 128 -4.11 -0.97 15.56
N PHE A 129 -3.35 -1.89 16.15
CA PHE A 129 -3.86 -3.14 16.70
C PHE A 129 -3.44 -3.28 18.16
N GLU A 130 -4.45 -3.50 18.99
CA GLU A 130 -4.31 -3.80 20.41
C GLU A 130 -5.02 -5.13 20.68
N ASN A 131 -4.30 -6.04 21.33
CA ASN A 131 -4.82 -7.34 21.66
C ASN A 131 -5.97 -7.24 22.68
N PRO A 132 -7.18 -7.73 22.37
CA PRO A 132 -8.37 -7.67 23.25
C PRO A 132 -8.30 -8.65 24.44
N LYS A 133 -7.22 -8.59 25.23
CA LYS A 133 -6.93 -9.49 26.37
C LYS A 133 -8.06 -9.63 27.39
N GLN A 134 -8.80 -8.55 27.65
CA GLN A 134 -9.92 -8.58 28.60
C GLN A 134 -11.06 -9.45 28.07
N GLN A 135 -11.41 -9.30 26.79
CA GLN A 135 -12.43 -10.13 26.15
C GLN A 135 -11.97 -11.58 26.04
N GLU A 136 -10.69 -11.83 25.75
CA GLU A 136 -10.13 -13.19 25.76
C GLU A 136 -10.34 -13.89 27.11
N GLN A 137 -10.02 -13.21 28.21
CA GLN A 137 -10.17 -13.74 29.56
C GLN A 137 -11.63 -14.01 29.92
N SER A 138 -12.54 -13.10 29.54
CA SER A 138 -13.98 -13.28 29.77
C SER A 138 -14.51 -14.53 29.05
N ILE A 139 -14.17 -14.69 27.77
CA ILE A 139 -14.56 -15.86 26.98
C ILE A 139 -13.99 -17.13 27.59
N ASP A 140 -12.71 -17.13 27.98
CA ASP A 140 -12.03 -18.27 28.61
C ASP A 140 -12.76 -18.71 29.89
N GLN A 141 -13.15 -17.76 30.74
CA GLN A 141 -13.93 -18.02 31.96
C GLN A 141 -15.29 -18.66 31.65
N GLN A 142 -16.03 -18.14 30.67
CA GLN A 142 -17.33 -18.71 30.27
C GLN A 142 -17.18 -20.13 29.72
N MET A 143 -16.11 -20.39 28.96
CA MET A 143 -15.80 -21.71 28.42
C MET A 143 -15.42 -22.71 29.51
N GLN A 144 -14.60 -22.30 30.48
CA GLN A 144 -14.25 -23.13 31.63
C GLN A 144 -15.48 -23.43 32.50
N GLN A 145 -16.31 -22.42 32.77
CA GLN A 145 -17.56 -22.61 33.50
C GLN A 145 -18.49 -23.59 32.80
N SER A 146 -18.58 -23.55 31.46
CA SER A 146 -19.30 -24.54 30.68
C SER A 146 -18.75 -25.96 30.90
N SER A 147 -17.42 -26.14 30.80
CA SER A 147 -16.76 -27.43 31.03
C SER A 147 -17.08 -28.00 32.42
N ASP A 148 -17.00 -27.17 33.47
CA ASP A 148 -17.28 -27.59 34.84
C ASP A 148 -18.76 -27.99 35.03
N GLU A 149 -19.69 -27.24 34.45
CA GLU A 149 -21.12 -27.55 34.56
C GLU A 149 -21.49 -28.81 33.75
N LEU A 150 -20.86 -29.04 32.59
CA LEU A 150 -20.98 -30.31 31.86
C LEU A 150 -20.40 -31.49 32.65
N GLN A 151 -19.32 -31.30 33.40
CA GLN A 151 -18.77 -32.35 34.25
C GLN A 151 -19.72 -32.70 35.41
N LYS A 152 -20.42 -31.70 35.96
CA LYS A 152 -21.40 -31.86 37.03
C LYS A 152 -22.76 -32.37 36.56
N GLY A 153 -22.99 -32.51 35.25
CA GLY A 153 -24.29 -32.92 34.70
C GLY A 153 -25.31 -31.78 34.57
N ASN A 154 -24.91 -30.54 34.81
CA ASN A 154 -25.79 -29.37 34.84
C ASN A 154 -25.95 -28.73 33.45
N ASN A 155 -26.60 -29.45 32.53
CA ASN A 155 -26.65 -29.06 31.12
C ASN A 155 -27.31 -27.69 30.85
N SER A 156 -28.25 -27.27 31.71
CA SER A 156 -28.88 -25.96 31.61
C SER A 156 -27.89 -24.81 31.85
N LYS A 157 -27.05 -24.93 32.88
CA LYS A 157 -26.03 -23.92 33.22
C LYS A 157 -24.86 -23.93 32.24
N ALA A 158 -24.46 -25.13 31.78
CA ALA A 158 -23.50 -25.25 30.69
C ALA A 158 -23.98 -24.52 29.45
N SER A 159 -25.22 -24.78 29.02
CA SER A 159 -25.84 -24.10 27.87
C SER A 159 -25.85 -22.57 28.00
N GLN A 160 -26.12 -22.03 29.20
CA GLN A 160 -26.06 -20.58 29.44
C GLN A 160 -24.63 -20.03 29.26
N SER A 161 -23.63 -20.70 29.83
CA SER A 161 -22.23 -20.29 29.72
C SER A 161 -21.73 -20.38 28.27
N GLN A 162 -22.15 -21.41 27.53
CA GLN A 162 -21.86 -21.57 26.09
C GLN A 162 -22.48 -20.46 25.24
N GLN A 163 -23.73 -20.07 25.54
CA GLN A 163 -24.38 -18.94 24.86
C GLN A 163 -23.68 -17.61 25.14
N GLN A 164 -23.21 -17.41 26.37
CA GLN A 164 -22.47 -16.20 26.74
C GLN A 164 -21.11 -16.15 26.04
N ALA A 165 -20.34 -17.25 26.07
CA ALA A 165 -19.09 -17.38 25.33
C ALA A 165 -19.30 -17.13 23.82
N SER A 166 -20.35 -17.71 23.24
CA SER A 166 -20.71 -17.50 21.83
C SER A 166 -20.94 -16.03 21.49
N LYS A 167 -21.71 -15.33 22.34
CA LYS A 167 -22.01 -13.91 22.17
C LYS A 167 -20.74 -13.05 22.26
N GLU A 168 -19.91 -13.28 23.27
CA GLU A 168 -18.67 -12.54 23.47
C GLU A 168 -17.65 -12.77 22.34
N MET A 169 -17.50 -14.00 21.84
CA MET A 169 -16.67 -14.31 20.67
C MET A 169 -17.13 -13.54 19.43
N LYS A 170 -18.44 -13.46 19.21
CA LYS A 170 -19.01 -12.73 18.07
C LYS A 170 -18.79 -11.22 18.21
N GLU A 171 -19.04 -10.65 19.38
CA GLU A 171 -18.79 -9.23 19.66
C GLU A 171 -17.31 -8.87 19.51
N MET A 172 -16.41 -9.75 19.96
CA MET A 172 -14.97 -9.60 19.79
C MET A 172 -14.57 -9.59 18.30
N ALA A 173 -15.09 -10.55 17.51
CA ALA A 173 -14.86 -10.62 16.07
C ALA A 173 -15.37 -9.38 15.33
N GLU A 174 -16.58 -8.91 15.66
CA GLU A 174 -17.18 -7.70 15.08
C GLU A 174 -16.37 -6.45 15.43
N LYS A 175 -15.95 -6.31 16.69
CA LYS A 175 -15.13 -5.19 17.15
C LYS A 175 -13.74 -5.17 16.49
N MET A 176 -13.11 -6.33 16.32
CA MET A 176 -11.83 -6.44 15.62
C MET A 176 -11.95 -5.99 14.16
N LYS A 177 -12.99 -6.47 13.46
CA LYS A 177 -13.26 -6.06 12.08
C LYS A 177 -13.53 -4.56 11.97
N GLN A 178 -14.31 -3.99 12.90
CA GLN A 178 -14.59 -2.57 12.92
C GLN A 178 -13.31 -1.75 13.13
N LYS A 179 -12.45 -2.14 14.08
CA LYS A 179 -11.17 -1.46 14.31
C LYS A 179 -10.24 -1.53 13.10
N GLU A 180 -10.19 -2.68 12.41
CA GLU A 180 -9.43 -2.85 11.16
C GLU A 180 -9.91 -1.87 10.09
N GLU A 181 -11.23 -1.81 9.85
CA GLU A 181 -11.84 -0.87 8.88
C GLU A 181 -11.60 0.61 9.27
N GLU A 182 -11.67 0.94 10.56
CA GLU A 182 -11.38 2.29 11.07
C GLU A 182 -9.90 2.66 10.88
N GLY A 183 -8.98 1.74 11.17
CA GLY A 183 -7.54 1.93 10.98
C GLY A 183 -7.17 2.14 9.52
N GLU A 184 -7.70 1.31 8.62
CA GLU A 184 -7.49 1.45 7.17
C GLU A 184 -8.05 2.79 6.66
N SER A 185 -9.22 3.21 7.16
CA SER A 185 -9.80 4.51 6.79
C SER A 185 -8.94 5.69 7.25
N GLN A 186 -8.38 5.62 8.46
CA GLN A 186 -7.47 6.66 8.98
C GLN A 186 -6.16 6.70 8.20
N GLU A 187 -5.54 5.55 7.91
CA GLU A 187 -4.33 5.45 7.09
C GLU A 187 -4.58 6.06 5.70
N ASN A 188 -5.67 5.68 5.03
CA ASN A 188 -6.07 6.22 3.73
C ASN A 188 -6.31 7.75 3.77
N MET A 189 -6.86 8.30 4.86
CA MET A 189 -7.03 9.75 5.02
C MET A 189 -5.69 10.48 5.15
N VAL A 190 -4.74 9.92 5.91
CA VAL A 190 -3.40 10.49 6.08
C VAL A 190 -2.64 10.45 4.77
N ASP A 191 -2.63 9.29 4.10
CA ASP A 191 -1.98 9.09 2.82
C ASP A 191 -2.57 9.99 1.73
N ALA A 192 -3.90 10.17 1.69
CA ALA A 192 -4.53 11.10 0.75
C ALA A 192 -4.14 12.57 1.00
N ARG A 193 -3.94 12.99 2.25
CA ARG A 193 -3.40 14.33 2.55
C ARG A 193 -1.96 14.47 2.06
N GLN A 194 -1.12 13.48 2.31
CA GLN A 194 0.27 13.50 1.90
C GLN A 194 0.41 13.49 0.38
N LEU A 195 -0.41 12.71 -0.33
CA LEU A 195 -0.50 12.74 -1.79
C LEU A 195 -0.81 14.15 -2.32
N ARG A 196 -1.78 14.86 -1.72
CA ARG A 196 -2.12 16.23 -2.15
C ARG A 196 -0.96 17.20 -1.97
N GLU A 197 -0.28 17.16 -0.83
CA GLU A 197 0.88 18.04 -0.59
C GLU A 197 2.06 17.72 -1.52
N LEU A 198 2.30 16.44 -1.78
CA LEU A 198 3.31 15.99 -2.74
C LEU A 198 2.95 16.42 -4.17
N LEU A 199 1.70 16.24 -4.58
CA LEU A 199 1.19 16.66 -5.88
C LEU A 199 1.34 18.17 -6.06
N LYS A 200 0.97 18.96 -5.06
CA LYS A 200 1.16 20.42 -5.05
C LYS A 200 2.63 20.82 -5.20
N THR A 201 3.52 20.17 -4.45
CA THR A 201 4.97 20.43 -4.53
C THR A 201 5.53 20.11 -5.92
N LEU A 202 5.09 18.98 -6.49
CA LEU A 202 5.51 18.54 -7.82
C LEU A 202 4.98 19.46 -8.92
N ILE A 203 3.72 19.87 -8.86
CA ILE A 203 3.11 20.80 -9.82
C ILE A 203 3.80 22.16 -9.78
N ASN A 204 4.08 22.70 -8.58
CA ASN A 204 4.81 23.95 -8.44
C ASN A 204 6.21 23.86 -9.05
N SER A 205 6.92 22.75 -8.78
CA SER A 205 8.25 22.51 -9.34
C SER A 205 8.22 22.36 -10.87
N SER A 206 7.18 21.73 -11.43
CA SER A 206 6.92 21.64 -12.87
C SER A 206 6.72 23.02 -13.51
N PHE A 207 5.94 23.90 -12.89
CA PHE A 207 5.77 25.28 -13.38
C PHE A 207 7.06 26.10 -13.32
N GLU A 208 7.86 25.95 -12.26
CA GLU A 208 9.17 26.58 -12.17
C GLU A 208 10.12 26.06 -13.26
N GLN A 209 10.13 24.74 -13.47
CA GLN A 209 10.93 24.09 -14.51
C GLN A 209 10.56 24.57 -15.91
N GLU A 210 9.28 24.67 -16.23
CA GLU A 210 8.79 25.22 -17.51
C GLU A 210 9.24 26.68 -17.67
N ARG A 211 9.13 27.51 -16.62
CA ARG A 211 9.57 28.91 -16.68
C ARG A 211 11.06 29.04 -16.94
N VAL A 212 11.88 28.24 -16.24
CA VAL A 212 13.34 28.22 -16.45
C VAL A 212 13.65 27.78 -17.88
N MET A 213 13.03 26.70 -18.36
CA MET A 213 13.23 26.19 -19.71
C MET A 213 12.85 27.22 -20.79
N GLN A 214 11.69 27.85 -20.69
CA GLN A 214 11.23 28.83 -21.69
C GLN A 214 12.08 30.11 -21.69
N THR A 215 12.55 30.55 -20.51
CA THR A 215 13.45 31.69 -20.43
C THR A 215 14.83 31.33 -21.01
N LEU A 216 15.33 30.13 -20.70
CA LEU A 216 16.62 29.63 -21.18
C LEU A 216 16.67 29.53 -22.70
N LYS A 217 15.60 29.04 -23.35
CA LYS A 217 15.49 28.95 -24.83
C LYS A 217 15.74 30.29 -25.54
N ASN A 218 15.41 31.40 -24.89
CA ASN A 218 15.52 32.75 -25.45
C ASN A 218 16.73 33.53 -24.88
N THR A 219 17.54 32.90 -24.03
CA THR A 219 18.67 33.56 -23.36
C THR A 219 19.98 33.20 -24.06
N SER A 220 20.79 34.20 -24.38
CA SER A 220 22.11 33.97 -24.98
C SER A 220 23.04 33.29 -23.97
N PRO A 221 23.89 32.33 -24.39
CA PRO A 221 24.98 31.82 -23.56
C PRO A 221 25.98 32.88 -23.09
N ALA A 222 25.95 34.12 -23.55
CA ALA A 222 26.79 35.19 -23.01
C ALA A 222 26.06 36.07 -21.98
N ASP A 223 24.75 35.91 -21.82
CA ASP A 223 23.92 36.74 -20.96
C ASP A 223 24.26 36.49 -19.47
N PRO A 224 24.45 37.54 -18.65
CA PRO A 224 24.62 37.39 -17.20
C PRO A 224 23.46 36.64 -16.53
N ASN A 225 22.24 36.77 -17.04
CA ASN A 225 21.04 36.08 -16.53
C ASN A 225 21.10 34.55 -16.68
N TYR A 226 22.00 34.04 -17.53
CA TYR A 226 22.22 32.59 -17.68
C TYR A 226 22.59 31.91 -16.36
N ILE A 227 23.38 32.60 -15.52
CA ILE A 227 23.78 32.09 -14.21
C ILE A 227 22.57 32.01 -13.27
N THR A 228 21.69 33.01 -13.31
CA THR A 228 20.44 33.01 -12.54
C THR A 228 19.53 31.84 -12.94
N LEU A 229 19.45 31.53 -14.23
CA LEU A 229 18.68 30.38 -14.71
C LEU A 229 19.25 29.04 -14.20
N ALA A 230 20.58 28.89 -14.19
CA ALA A 230 21.23 27.72 -13.60
C ALA A 230 21.01 27.62 -12.08
N GLN A 231 20.99 28.74 -11.36
CA GLN A 231 20.66 28.78 -9.94
C GLN A 231 19.20 28.38 -9.70
N ASN A 232 18.26 28.87 -10.52
CA ASN A 232 16.85 28.47 -10.43
C ASN A 232 16.66 26.98 -10.74
N GLN A 233 17.38 26.44 -11.73
CA GLN A 233 17.39 25.00 -12.00
C GLN A 233 17.87 24.19 -10.79
N LYS A 234 18.87 24.69 -10.06
CA LYS A 234 19.36 24.06 -8.83
C LYS A 234 18.33 24.14 -7.70
N ASN A 235 17.63 25.27 -7.56
CA ASN A 235 16.57 25.40 -6.55
C ASN A 235 15.44 24.39 -6.80
N ILE A 236 15.08 24.14 -8.07
CA ILE A 236 14.10 23.10 -8.43
C ILE A 236 14.58 21.71 -7.97
N LYS A 237 15.87 21.38 -8.20
CA LYS A 237 16.47 20.13 -7.70
C LYS A 237 16.33 20.01 -6.18
N ASP A 238 16.72 21.05 -5.45
CA ASP A 238 16.74 21.05 -3.99
C ASP A 238 15.32 20.95 -3.40
N ASN A 239 14.34 21.60 -4.03
CA ASN A 239 12.93 21.50 -3.66
C ASN A 239 12.38 20.06 -3.86
N LEU A 240 12.72 19.43 -4.98
CA LEU A 240 12.26 18.08 -5.30
C LEU A 240 12.90 17.00 -4.42
N LYS A 241 14.11 17.23 -3.91
CA LYS A 241 14.77 16.32 -2.97
C LYS A 241 13.96 16.05 -1.70
N THR A 242 13.24 17.06 -1.19
CA THR A 242 12.37 16.88 -0.01
C THR A 242 11.11 16.10 -0.36
N ALA A 243 10.59 16.30 -1.58
CA ALA A 243 9.47 15.53 -2.09
C ALA A 243 9.85 14.06 -2.36
N GLU A 244 11.08 13.79 -2.81
CA GLU A 244 11.62 12.45 -3.07
C GLU A 244 11.53 11.53 -1.85
N ASP A 245 12.05 11.96 -0.70
CA ASP A 245 12.03 11.15 0.53
C ASP A 245 10.58 10.85 0.98
N SER A 246 9.70 11.85 0.85
CA SER A 246 8.29 11.73 1.18
C SER A 246 7.55 10.81 0.20
N LEU A 247 7.87 10.86 -1.10
CA LEU A 247 7.34 9.97 -2.13
C LEU A 247 7.79 8.52 -1.93
N TYR A 248 9.04 8.29 -1.52
CA TYR A 248 9.53 6.95 -1.18
C TYR A 248 8.86 6.38 0.08
N ALA A 249 8.68 7.20 1.11
CA ALA A 249 7.96 6.77 2.31
C ALA A 249 6.51 6.40 1.98
N LEU A 250 5.86 7.19 1.12
CA LEU A 250 4.50 6.95 0.70
C LEU A 250 4.37 5.73 -0.23
N SER A 251 5.32 5.50 -1.15
CA SER A 251 5.31 4.32 -2.02
C SER A 251 5.43 3.02 -1.22
N ARG A 252 6.10 3.03 -0.06
CA ARG A 252 6.10 1.87 0.85
C ARG A 252 4.72 1.56 1.43
N ARG A 253 3.87 2.56 1.63
CA ARG A 253 2.52 2.41 2.21
C ARG A 253 1.42 2.17 1.19
N ILE A 254 1.55 2.75 0.00
CA ILE A 254 0.57 2.63 -1.09
C ILE A 254 1.15 1.72 -2.17
N PRO A 255 0.80 0.43 -2.21
CA PRO A 255 1.39 -0.52 -3.15
C PRO A 255 1.14 -0.16 -4.62
N GLN A 256 0.06 0.57 -4.87
CA GLN A 256 -0.45 0.82 -6.23
C GLN A 256 0.42 1.80 -7.03
N ILE A 257 1.23 2.62 -6.35
CA ILE A 257 2.09 3.64 -6.97
C ILE A 257 3.57 3.21 -7.00
N GLN A 258 3.88 1.98 -6.59
CA GLN A 258 5.20 1.59 -6.12
C GLN A 258 6.34 1.62 -7.12
N SER A 259 6.18 1.02 -8.30
CA SER A 259 7.25 0.93 -9.29
C SER A 259 7.44 2.25 -10.02
N THR A 260 6.32 2.88 -10.36
CA THR A 260 6.32 4.05 -11.22
C THR A 260 6.82 5.28 -10.45
N VAL A 261 6.55 5.44 -9.14
CA VAL A 261 7.11 6.54 -8.34
C VAL A 261 8.65 6.50 -8.37
N ASN A 262 9.24 5.32 -8.13
CA ASN A 262 10.70 5.17 -8.12
C ASN A 262 11.31 5.52 -9.48
N GLN A 263 10.71 5.03 -10.57
CA GLN A 263 11.16 5.28 -11.93
C GLN A 263 11.09 6.77 -12.30
N GLU A 264 9.95 7.42 -12.06
CA GLU A 264 9.79 8.83 -12.43
C GLU A 264 10.63 9.76 -11.54
N VAL A 265 10.77 9.46 -10.24
CA VAL A 265 11.65 10.24 -9.35
C VAL A 265 13.11 10.12 -9.79
N SER A 266 13.57 8.92 -10.17
CA SER A 266 14.92 8.76 -10.72
C SER A 266 15.08 9.54 -12.02
N GLY A 267 14.12 9.44 -12.94
CA GLY A 267 14.15 10.17 -14.21
C GLY A 267 14.21 11.69 -14.00
N ILE A 268 13.42 12.22 -13.06
CA ILE A 268 13.47 13.64 -12.67
C ILE A 268 14.88 14.02 -12.21
N ASN A 269 15.45 13.27 -11.27
CA ASN A 269 16.77 13.57 -10.70
C ASN A 269 17.89 13.48 -11.74
N ASP A 270 17.89 12.41 -12.54
CA ASP A 270 18.91 12.18 -13.56
C ASP A 270 18.94 13.29 -14.60
N HIS A 271 17.77 13.68 -15.11
CA HIS A 271 17.67 14.71 -16.13
C HIS A 271 17.90 16.13 -15.58
N ILE A 272 17.48 16.43 -14.34
CA ILE A 272 17.84 17.70 -13.70
C ILE A 272 19.36 17.80 -13.51
N ASP A 273 20.02 16.70 -13.15
CA ASP A 273 21.46 16.67 -12.95
C ASP A 273 22.22 16.86 -14.25
N GLN A 274 21.79 16.20 -15.33
CA GLN A 274 22.35 16.45 -16.67
C GLN A 274 22.11 17.90 -17.10
N ALA A 275 20.89 18.44 -16.92
CA ALA A 275 20.60 19.82 -17.27
C ALA A 275 21.52 20.82 -16.54
N LEU A 276 21.84 20.58 -15.25
CA LEU A 276 22.79 21.41 -14.49
C LEU A 276 24.22 21.32 -15.01
N VAL A 277 24.67 20.13 -15.45
CA VAL A 277 25.99 19.95 -16.08
C VAL A 277 26.05 20.73 -17.40
N GLU A 278 25.06 20.54 -18.27
CA GLU A 278 24.97 21.21 -19.57
C GLU A 278 24.86 22.74 -19.44
N LEU A 279 24.13 23.24 -18.41
CA LEU A 279 24.10 24.66 -18.07
C LEU A 279 25.46 25.20 -17.60
N GLY A 280 26.23 24.40 -16.86
CA GLY A 280 27.60 24.76 -16.46
C GLY A 280 28.52 24.94 -17.67
N GLU A 281 28.34 24.11 -18.70
CA GLU A 281 29.07 24.20 -19.98
C GLU A 281 28.41 25.14 -21.00
N ARG A 282 27.27 25.76 -20.64
CA ARG A 282 26.44 26.64 -21.49
C ARG A 282 25.90 25.98 -22.76
N ARG A 283 25.79 24.65 -22.76
CA ARG A 283 25.20 23.82 -23.82
C ARG A 283 23.67 23.87 -23.73
N THR A 284 23.14 24.98 -24.22
CA THR A 284 21.73 25.35 -24.07
C THR A 284 20.74 24.36 -24.72
N PRO A 285 20.98 23.86 -25.96
CA PRO A 285 20.11 22.86 -26.57
C PRO A 285 20.02 21.56 -25.75
N GLU A 286 21.15 21.07 -25.26
CA GLU A 286 21.27 19.86 -24.45
C GLU A 286 20.58 20.04 -23.10
N ALA A 287 20.88 21.14 -22.39
CA ALA A 287 20.19 21.49 -21.15
C ALA A 287 18.68 21.55 -21.32
N THR A 288 18.20 22.19 -22.40
CA THR A 288 16.77 22.29 -22.70
C THR A 288 16.12 20.93 -22.95
N ARG A 289 16.83 20.02 -23.63
CA ARG A 289 16.36 18.65 -23.87
C ARG A 289 16.21 17.89 -22.55
N ASP A 290 17.20 17.96 -21.67
CA ASP A 290 17.13 17.30 -20.37
C ASP A 290 16.06 17.90 -19.46
N GLN A 291 15.88 19.22 -19.46
CA GLN A 291 14.74 19.87 -18.79
C GLN A 291 13.38 19.34 -19.27
N GLN A 292 13.24 19.07 -20.57
CA GLN A 292 12.01 18.52 -21.14
C GLN A 292 11.76 17.06 -20.72
N TYR A 293 12.82 16.25 -20.60
CA TYR A 293 12.70 14.89 -20.05
C TYR A 293 12.32 14.91 -18.57
N ALA A 294 12.93 15.79 -17.77
CA ALA A 294 12.55 15.98 -16.37
C ALA A 294 11.06 16.39 -16.24
N MET A 295 10.60 17.34 -17.06
CA MET A 295 9.17 17.72 -17.13
C MET A 295 8.25 16.54 -17.46
N THR A 296 8.66 15.68 -18.39
CA THR A 296 7.89 14.49 -18.76
C THR A 296 7.72 13.57 -17.56
N SER A 297 8.79 13.33 -16.79
CA SER A 297 8.71 12.50 -15.60
C SER A 297 7.93 13.16 -14.46
N MET A 298 8.03 14.48 -14.28
CA MET A 298 7.19 15.21 -13.33
C MET A 298 5.70 15.07 -13.66
N ASN A 299 5.32 15.18 -14.93
CA ASN A 299 3.93 15.06 -15.36
C ASN A 299 3.40 13.63 -15.21
N ASN A 300 4.20 12.62 -15.56
CA ASN A 300 3.86 11.22 -15.33
C ASN A 300 3.63 10.94 -13.84
N LEU A 301 4.52 11.45 -12.98
CA LEU A 301 4.41 11.27 -11.55
C LEU A 301 3.17 11.99 -11.00
N ALA A 302 2.90 13.22 -11.43
CA ALA A 302 1.72 13.98 -11.02
C ALA A 302 0.42 13.27 -11.38
N LEU A 303 0.32 12.74 -12.59
CA LEU A 303 -0.84 11.97 -13.04
C LEU A 303 -1.08 10.75 -12.16
N MET A 304 -0.04 9.96 -11.92
CA MET A 304 -0.14 8.75 -11.09
C MET A 304 -0.54 9.07 -9.65
N LEU A 305 0.03 10.13 -9.06
CA LEU A 305 -0.32 10.57 -7.71
C LEU A 305 -1.78 11.03 -7.65
N SER A 306 -2.27 11.69 -8.71
CA SER A 306 -3.68 12.07 -8.85
C SER A 306 -4.60 10.85 -8.96
N GLU A 307 -4.23 9.83 -9.75
CA GLU A 307 -5.01 8.59 -9.87
C GLU A 307 -5.06 7.82 -8.54
N ALA A 308 -3.93 7.73 -7.85
CA ALA A 308 -3.87 7.09 -6.53
C ALA A 308 -4.69 7.85 -5.48
N LEU A 309 -4.66 9.19 -5.54
CA LEU A 309 -5.47 10.03 -4.67
C LEU A 309 -6.96 9.81 -4.94
N ASP A 310 -7.39 9.75 -6.20
CA ASP A 310 -8.77 9.46 -6.57
C ASP A 310 -9.21 8.07 -6.11
N GLN A 311 -8.34 7.06 -6.25
CA GLN A 311 -8.60 5.71 -5.74
C GLN A 311 -8.79 5.68 -4.22
N LEU A 312 -7.94 6.36 -3.45
CA LEU A 312 -8.09 6.47 -2.00
C LEU A 312 -9.39 7.19 -1.61
N GLN A 313 -9.74 8.27 -2.31
CA GLN A 313 -11.00 8.98 -2.09
C GLN A 313 -12.22 8.10 -2.39
N ASN A 314 -12.16 7.33 -3.47
CA ASN A 314 -13.22 6.40 -3.85
C ASN A 314 -13.36 5.24 -2.85
N ALA A 315 -12.26 4.71 -2.32
CA ALA A 315 -12.28 3.70 -1.26
C ALA A 315 -12.96 4.23 0.01
N MET A 316 -12.59 5.45 0.44
CA MET A 316 -13.21 6.12 1.60
C MET A 316 -14.71 6.40 1.41
N ASN A 317 -15.12 6.80 0.20
CA ASN A 317 -16.53 7.10 -0.10
C ASN A 317 -17.42 5.84 -0.15
N LYS A 318 -16.87 4.71 -0.61
CA LYS A 318 -17.58 3.43 -0.62
C LYS A 318 -17.73 2.83 0.78
N GLY A 319 -16.81 3.09 1.71
CA GLY A 319 -16.93 2.71 3.12
C GLY A 319 -18.06 3.43 3.88
N LYS A 320 -18.45 4.63 3.45
CA LYS A 320 -19.50 5.43 4.12
C LYS A 320 -20.93 5.05 3.73
N SER A 321 -21.12 4.26 2.67
CA SER A 321 -22.44 3.89 2.16
C SER A 321 -22.87 2.49 2.62
N GLY A 322 -23.25 2.37 3.90
CA GLY A 322 -24.23 1.41 4.43
C GLY A 322 -23.98 -0.10 4.29
N LYS A 323 -23.86 -0.80 5.43
CA LYS A 323 -24.30 -2.20 5.69
C LYS A 323 -23.98 -3.28 4.62
N GLY A 324 -22.96 -3.09 3.78
CA GLY A 324 -22.42 -4.13 2.91
C GLY A 324 -21.19 -4.74 3.58
N LYS A 325 -21.19 -6.06 3.78
CA LYS A 325 -20.01 -6.82 4.25
C LYS A 325 -18.75 -6.27 3.59
N GLY A 326 -17.87 -5.64 4.38
CA GLY A 326 -16.52 -5.28 3.99
C GLY A 326 -15.86 -6.52 3.41
N LYS A 327 -15.84 -6.60 2.09
CA LYS A 327 -14.96 -7.50 1.37
C LYS A 327 -13.67 -6.69 1.26
N HIS A 328 -12.73 -7.04 2.11
CA HIS A 328 -11.31 -6.79 1.89
C HIS A 328 -11.02 -6.88 0.39
N LEU A 329 -10.44 -5.83 -0.17
CA LEU A 329 -10.00 -5.81 -1.57
C LEU A 329 -9.00 -6.94 -1.72
N SER A 330 -9.45 -8.07 -2.26
CA SER A 330 -8.59 -9.22 -2.48
C SER A 330 -7.35 -8.79 -3.27
N VAL A 331 -6.19 -9.40 -3.02
CA VAL A 331 -4.97 -9.18 -3.84
C VAL A 331 -5.32 -9.32 -5.32
N SER A 332 -6.20 -10.28 -5.65
CA SER A 332 -7.39 -10.12 -6.52
C SER A 332 -7.59 -8.82 -7.31
N GLN A 333 -8.45 -8.01 -6.71
CA GLN A 333 -8.92 -6.71 -7.11
C GLN A 333 -7.81 -5.66 -7.07
N LEU A 334 -6.85 -5.74 -6.13
CA LEU A 334 -5.71 -4.82 -6.10
C LEU A 334 -4.85 -4.93 -7.37
N ALA A 335 -4.59 -6.15 -7.86
CA ALA A 335 -3.85 -6.31 -9.12
C ALA A 335 -4.64 -5.82 -10.34
N LYS A 336 -5.96 -5.99 -10.35
CA LYS A 336 -6.81 -5.43 -11.42
C LYS A 336 -6.83 -3.90 -11.39
N MET A 337 -6.85 -3.31 -10.19
CA MET A 337 -6.71 -1.86 -10.04
C MET A 337 -5.34 -1.38 -10.50
N GLN A 338 -4.26 -2.10 -10.17
CA GLN A 338 -2.92 -1.82 -10.69
C GLN A 338 -2.88 -1.90 -12.22
N GLU A 339 -3.49 -2.92 -12.82
CA GLU A 339 -3.52 -3.09 -14.26
C GLU A 339 -4.30 -1.97 -14.94
N GLN A 340 -5.45 -1.57 -14.38
CA GLN A 340 -6.20 -0.40 -14.85
C GLN A 340 -5.39 0.90 -14.71
N LEU A 341 -4.69 1.09 -13.60
CA LEU A 341 -3.83 2.25 -13.37
C LEU A 341 -2.71 2.28 -14.42
N ASN A 342 -2.04 1.16 -14.65
CA ASN A 342 -1.01 1.05 -15.68
C ASN A 342 -1.56 1.34 -17.09
N GLN A 343 -2.76 0.86 -17.41
CA GLN A 343 -3.42 1.14 -18.70
C GLN A 343 -3.80 2.62 -18.86
N ASN A 344 -4.31 3.25 -17.81
CA ASN A 344 -4.66 4.68 -17.82
C ASN A 344 -3.40 5.54 -17.97
N MET A 345 -2.34 5.21 -17.22
CA MET A 345 -1.02 5.82 -17.36
C MET A 345 -0.47 5.67 -18.78
N GLN A 346 -0.60 4.50 -19.39
CA GLN A 346 -0.12 4.26 -20.75
C GLN A 346 -0.92 5.06 -21.79
N LYS A 347 -2.26 5.12 -21.66
CA LYS A 347 -3.10 5.97 -22.52
C LYS A 347 -2.78 7.45 -22.37
N ALA A 348 -2.57 7.91 -21.14
CA ALA A 348 -2.21 9.29 -20.88
C ALA A 348 -0.82 9.62 -21.43
N ARG A 349 0.15 8.69 -21.33
CA ARG A 349 1.46 8.82 -21.99
C ARG A 349 1.33 8.91 -23.50
N GLU A 350 0.51 8.07 -24.11
CA GLU A 350 0.26 8.11 -25.56
C GLU A 350 -0.38 9.43 -25.99
N GLN A 351 -1.33 9.96 -25.22
CA GLN A 351 -1.93 11.28 -25.47
C GLN A 351 -0.92 12.42 -25.29
N MET A 352 -0.08 12.37 -24.26
CA MET A 352 0.99 13.34 -24.04
C MET A 352 2.06 13.28 -25.14
N GLN A 353 2.42 12.09 -25.62
CA GLN A 353 3.37 11.93 -26.74
C GLN A 353 2.78 12.41 -28.07
N GLN A 354 1.47 12.23 -28.30
CA GLN A 354 0.79 12.74 -29.48
C GLN A 354 0.69 14.28 -29.48
N GLN A 355 0.53 14.91 -28.30
CA GLN A 355 0.62 16.37 -28.16
C GLN A 355 2.07 16.90 -28.17
N GLY A 356 3.04 16.08 -27.77
CA GLY A 356 4.46 16.42 -27.65
C GLY A 356 5.34 16.09 -28.86
N ASN A 357 4.77 15.64 -30.00
CA ASN A 357 5.56 15.23 -31.15
C ASN A 357 6.38 16.43 -31.72
N PRO A 358 7.73 16.41 -31.72
CA PRO A 358 8.57 17.59 -31.98
C PRO A 358 8.58 18.11 -33.43
N GLY A 359 7.71 17.61 -34.31
CA GLY A 359 7.79 17.84 -35.76
C GLY A 359 6.75 18.78 -36.36
N LYS A 360 5.67 19.16 -35.65
CA LYS A 360 4.55 19.89 -36.29
C LYS A 360 3.84 20.98 -35.49
N SER A 361 4.29 21.33 -34.28
CA SER A 361 3.59 22.33 -33.47
C SER A 361 4.54 23.44 -33.04
N SER A 362 4.67 24.46 -33.89
CA SER A 362 5.14 25.78 -33.44
C SER A 362 4.14 26.35 -32.44
N GLY A 363 4.58 26.55 -31.20
CA GLY A 363 3.99 27.46 -30.22
C GLY A 363 2.83 26.92 -29.38
N GLY A 364 3.05 26.82 -28.05
CA GLY A 364 2.02 27.22 -27.07
C GLY A 364 1.44 26.18 -26.11
N ASN A 365 1.48 24.86 -26.38
CA ASN A 365 0.50 23.96 -25.73
C ASN A 365 0.92 23.20 -24.46
N ASN A 366 2.13 23.36 -23.93
CA ASN A 366 2.52 22.69 -22.67
C ASN A 366 1.82 23.28 -21.42
N GLY A 367 1.31 24.51 -21.49
CA GLY A 367 0.62 25.15 -20.37
C GLY A 367 -0.72 24.50 -20.01
N ASP A 368 -1.40 23.92 -21.01
CA ASP A 368 -2.76 23.35 -20.87
C ASP A 368 -2.75 22.06 -20.00
N ILE A 369 -1.66 21.30 -20.04
CA ILE A 369 -1.50 20.03 -19.30
C ILE A 369 -1.28 20.32 -17.81
N SER A 370 -0.37 21.25 -17.49
CA SER A 370 -0.13 21.65 -16.11
C SER A 370 -1.34 22.39 -15.52
N GLU A 371 -2.11 23.12 -16.33
CA GLU A 371 -3.37 23.75 -15.90
C GLU A 371 -4.49 22.73 -15.66
N GLN A 372 -4.57 21.66 -16.45
CA GLN A 372 -5.49 20.53 -16.18
C GLN A 372 -5.10 19.75 -14.92
N LEU A 373 -3.81 19.50 -14.70
CA LEU A 373 -3.31 18.87 -13.47
C LEU A 373 -3.54 19.76 -12.23
N ALA A 374 -3.38 21.09 -12.37
CA ALA A 374 -3.67 22.04 -11.31
C ALA A 374 -5.17 22.18 -10.98
N LYS A 375 -6.06 21.78 -11.89
CA LYS A 375 -7.52 21.68 -11.64
C LYS A 375 -7.92 20.37 -10.95
N LEU A 376 -7.03 19.37 -10.95
CA LEU A 376 -7.23 18.06 -10.33
C LEU A 376 -6.62 17.95 -8.92
N ALA A 377 -5.57 18.74 -8.63
CA ALA A 377 -4.97 18.90 -7.30
C ALA A 377 -5.82 19.81 -6.40
#